data_AF-Q4C0I2-F1
#
_entry.id   AF-Q4C0I2-F1
#
_cell.length_a   1.000
_cell.length_b   1.000
_cell.length_c   1.000
_cell.angle_alpha   90.00
_cell.angle_beta   90.00
_cell.angle_gamma   90.00
#
_symmetry.space_group_name_H-M   'P 1'
#
loop_
_entity.id
_entity.type
_entity.pdbx_description
1 polymer ?
#
loop_
_entity_poly.entity_id
_entity_poly.type
_entity_poly.pdbx_seq_one_letter_code
_entity_poly.pdbx_strand_id
1 'polypeptide(L)'
;MSGVVKIEINESAETLKELLKKAKTPQEKERVQTLYWLKTKTITTVKQIAIILGRNRVTVQKWLHKYRSGGLNHLLEPKTNLGGRPSSIPGSVIDKLKEELQKPEGFQSYGEIQQWLTSCFDINVPYRTVHQLVRSKLKSKLKVPRPQHIKQNVESRENFKKNYQNL
;
A
#
# COMPACT_ATOMS: atom_id res chain seq x y z
N MET A 1 8.32 38.90 -9.76
CA MET A 1 7.99 39.59 -8.49
C MET A 1 8.57 38.80 -7.31
N SER A 2 9.63 39.29 -6.67
CA SER A 2 10.24 38.69 -5.48
C SER A 2 9.39 38.95 -4.24
N GLY A 3 8.32 38.17 -4.08
CA GLY A 3 7.49 38.22 -2.88
C GLY A 3 8.30 37.76 -1.67
N VAL A 4 8.62 38.69 -0.77
CA VAL A 4 9.16 38.40 0.56
C VAL A 4 8.19 37.46 1.28
N VAL A 5 8.72 36.42 1.92
CA VAL A 5 7.89 35.45 2.63
C VAL A 5 7.48 36.04 3.96
N LYS A 6 6.22 36.46 4.08
CA LYS A 6 5.59 36.71 5.38
C LYS A 6 5.07 35.38 5.93
N ILE A 7 5.80 34.80 6.89
CA ILE A 7 5.37 33.59 7.59
C ILE A 7 5.79 33.71 9.06
N GLU A 8 4.84 33.46 9.94
CA GLU A 8 5.11 33.36 11.38
C GLU A 8 5.48 31.91 11.67
N ILE A 9 6.69 31.72 12.19
CA ILE A 9 7.21 30.39 12.55
C ILE A 9 7.16 30.31 14.07
N ASN A 10 6.33 29.41 14.58
CA ASN A 10 6.07 29.31 16.02
C ASN A 10 7.25 28.69 16.77
N GLU A 11 8.03 27.85 16.10
CA GLU A 11 9.15 27.15 16.71
C GLU A 11 10.40 28.05 16.85
N SER A 12 11.21 27.76 17.86
CA SER A 12 12.47 28.45 18.10
C SER A 12 13.55 27.99 17.11
N ALA A 13 14.59 28.80 16.92
CA ALA A 13 15.72 28.41 16.07
C ALA A 13 16.43 27.16 16.60
N GLU A 14 16.48 26.97 17.92
CA GLU A 14 17.12 25.82 18.58
C GLU A 14 16.35 24.52 18.32
N THR A 15 15.02 24.55 18.47
CA THR A 15 14.18 23.38 18.19
C THR A 15 14.29 22.94 16.72
N LEU A 16 14.29 23.89 15.78
CA LEU A 16 14.52 23.58 14.36
C LEU A 16 15.91 23.00 14.10
N LYS A 17 16.94 23.47 14.83
CA LYS A 17 18.31 22.93 14.75
C LYS A 17 18.40 21.50 15.28
N GLU A 18 17.68 21.17 16.34
CA GLU A 18 17.57 19.79 16.82
C GLU A 18 16.84 18.88 15.83
N LEU A 19 15.74 19.37 15.25
CA LEU A 19 15.00 18.63 14.23
C LEU A 19 15.85 18.35 13.00
N LEU A 20 16.70 19.30 12.59
CA LEU A 20 17.67 19.09 11.50
C LEU A 20 18.67 17.95 11.79
N LYS A 21 19.08 17.78 13.06
CA LYS A 21 19.96 16.67 13.47
C LYS A 21 19.22 15.34 13.50
N LYS A 22 17.93 15.34 13.87
CA LYS A 22 17.08 14.13 13.99
C LYS A 22 16.44 13.68 12.67
N ALA A 23 16.43 14.54 11.65
CA ALA A 23 15.81 14.27 10.35
C ALA A 23 16.39 13.00 9.71
N LYS A 24 15.51 12.08 9.29
CA LYS A 24 15.92 10.79 8.71
C LYS A 24 16.04 10.86 7.20
N THR A 25 15.17 11.63 6.56
CA THR A 25 15.15 11.74 5.09
C THR A 25 15.74 13.07 4.62
N PRO A 26 16.38 13.11 3.43
CA PRO A 26 16.88 14.36 2.86
C PRO A 26 15.78 15.41 2.69
N GLN A 27 14.57 14.99 2.33
CA GLN A 27 13.43 15.89 2.14
C GLN A 27 12.93 16.50 3.45
N GLU A 28 12.88 15.74 4.54
CA GLU A 28 12.60 16.29 5.87
C GLU A 28 13.63 17.36 6.23
N LYS A 29 14.91 17.04 6.04
CA LYS A 29 16.01 17.98 6.32
C LYS A 29 15.87 19.28 5.53
N GLU A 30 15.60 19.20 4.22
CA GLU A 30 15.37 20.38 3.36
C GLU A 30 14.19 21.24 3.84
N ARG A 31 13.08 20.59 4.25
CA ARG A 31 11.88 21.27 4.75
C ARG A 31 12.14 22.00 6.07
N VAL A 32 12.79 21.34 7.03
CA VAL A 32 13.15 21.98 8.31
C VAL A 32 14.19 23.09 8.10
N GLN A 33 15.14 22.89 7.19
CA GLN A 33 16.19 23.87 6.87
C GLN A 33 15.56 25.17 6.31
N THR A 34 14.54 25.03 5.48
CA THR A 34 13.75 26.14 4.94
C THR A 34 13.16 26.99 6.07
N LEU A 35 12.55 26.36 7.09
CA LEU A 35 12.01 27.07 8.24
C LEU A 35 13.10 27.71 9.09
N TYR A 36 14.21 27.01 9.31
CA TYR A 36 15.34 27.51 10.09
C TYR A 36 15.92 28.81 9.50
N TRP A 37 16.12 28.87 8.18
CA TRP A 37 16.62 30.08 7.52
C TRP A 37 15.65 31.25 7.56
N LEU A 38 14.34 30.98 7.46
CA LEU A 38 13.31 32.00 7.57
C LEU A 38 13.21 32.53 9.00
N LYS A 39 13.32 31.65 10.01
CA LYS A 39 13.27 32.03 11.43
C LYS A 39 14.48 32.86 11.84
N THR A 40 15.68 32.47 11.39
CA THR A 40 16.93 33.20 11.63
C THR A 40 17.10 34.42 10.73
N LYS A 41 16.16 34.65 9.79
CA LYS A 41 16.18 35.73 8.79
C LYS A 41 17.45 35.76 7.93
N THR A 42 18.20 34.66 7.84
CA THR A 42 19.36 34.56 6.95
C THR A 42 18.96 34.66 5.49
N ILE A 43 17.75 34.18 5.16
CA ILE A 43 17.17 34.25 3.82
C ILE A 43 15.73 34.75 3.95
N THR A 44 15.36 35.75 3.16
CA THR A 44 14.02 36.37 3.22
C THR A 44 13.11 35.98 2.06
N THR A 45 13.70 35.39 1.00
CA THR A 45 13.01 35.19 -0.28
C THR A 45 12.96 33.72 -0.67
N VAL A 46 11.79 33.22 -1.09
CA VAL A 46 11.60 31.84 -1.57
C VAL A 46 12.58 31.48 -2.70
N LYS A 47 12.83 32.43 -3.61
CA LYS A 47 13.72 32.24 -4.76
C LYS A 47 15.14 31.87 -4.32
N GLN A 48 15.67 32.54 -3.28
CA GLN A 48 17.00 32.25 -2.76
C GLN A 48 17.06 30.87 -2.10
N ILE A 49 16.04 30.52 -1.31
CA ILE A 49 15.93 29.19 -0.70
C ILE A 49 15.91 28.10 -1.78
N ALA A 50 15.10 28.31 -2.83
CA ALA A 50 14.99 27.38 -3.95
C ALA A 50 16.33 27.16 -4.67
N ILE A 51 17.09 28.23 -4.90
CA ILE A 51 18.42 28.16 -5.53
C ILE A 51 19.40 27.36 -4.65
N ILE A 52 19.46 27.67 -3.34
CA ILE A 52 20.39 27.01 -2.41
C ILE A 52 20.06 25.52 -2.25
N LEU A 53 18.78 25.16 -2.22
CA LEU A 53 18.33 23.76 -2.12
C LEU A 53 18.35 23.02 -3.46
N GLY A 54 18.59 23.70 -4.59
CA GLY A 54 18.47 23.09 -5.92
C GLY A 54 17.05 22.61 -6.24
N ARG A 55 16.01 23.27 -5.70
CA ARG A 55 14.60 22.91 -5.89
C ARG A 55 13.87 23.97 -6.70
N ASN A 56 12.73 23.58 -7.29
CA ASN A 56 11.84 24.55 -7.93
C ASN A 56 11.20 25.46 -6.87
N ARG A 57 11.10 26.77 -7.15
CA ARG A 57 10.40 27.77 -6.32
C ARG A 57 9.02 27.28 -5.87
N VAL A 58 8.25 26.67 -6.78
CA VAL A 58 6.88 26.20 -6.50
C VAL A 58 6.88 25.12 -5.41
N THR A 59 7.90 24.27 -5.36
CA THR A 59 8.05 23.23 -4.33
C THR A 59 8.21 23.87 -2.95
N VAL A 60 9.10 24.85 -2.84
CA VAL A 60 9.31 25.59 -1.58
C VAL A 60 8.03 26.36 -1.18
N GLN A 61 7.32 26.96 -2.14
CA GLN A 61 6.02 27.59 -1.84
C GLN A 61 4.99 26.58 -1.33
N LYS A 62 4.91 25.38 -1.91
CA LYS A 62 4.01 24.31 -1.45
C LYS A 62 4.35 23.88 -0.02
N TRP A 63 5.62 23.77 0.33
CA TRP A 63 6.04 23.47 1.70
C TRP A 63 5.61 24.56 2.68
N LEU A 64 5.85 25.83 2.35
CA LEU A 64 5.44 26.95 3.20
C LEU A 64 3.92 27.04 3.33
N HIS A 65 3.17 26.73 2.28
CA HIS A 65 1.71 26.65 2.35
C HIS A 65 1.26 25.51 3.29
N LYS A 66 1.87 24.32 3.17
CA LYS A 66 1.57 23.16 4.02
C LYS A 66 1.90 23.43 5.50
N TYR A 67 2.98 24.17 5.76
CA TYR A 67 3.30 24.62 7.11
C TYR A 67 2.26 25.63 7.62
N ARG A 68 1.79 26.58 6.81
CA ARG A 68 0.73 27.51 7.24
C ARG A 68 -0.58 26.82 7.60
N SER A 69 -0.93 25.72 6.93
CA SER A 69 -2.19 25.01 7.20
C SER A 69 -2.16 24.16 8.46
N GLY A 70 -0.99 23.67 8.90
CA GLY A 70 -0.94 22.70 10.01
C GLY A 70 0.41 22.54 10.69
N GLY A 71 1.27 23.55 10.60
CA GLY A 71 2.56 23.63 11.28
C GLY A 71 3.58 22.57 10.86
N LEU A 72 4.49 22.25 11.78
CA LEU A 72 5.52 21.23 11.57
C LEU A 72 4.95 19.84 11.29
N ASN A 73 3.87 19.46 11.97
CA ASN A 73 3.27 18.13 11.81
C ASN A 73 2.84 17.92 10.35
N HIS A 74 2.10 18.87 9.77
CA HIS A 74 1.72 18.78 8.36
C HIS A 74 2.92 18.89 7.43
N LEU A 75 3.91 19.74 7.73
CA LEU A 75 5.09 19.86 6.87
C LEU A 75 5.91 18.55 6.79
N LEU A 76 6.04 17.85 7.91
CA LEU A 76 6.84 16.64 8.05
C LEU A 76 6.04 15.35 7.91
N GLU A 77 4.72 15.45 7.69
CA GLU A 77 3.91 14.29 7.36
C GLU A 77 4.57 13.48 6.24
N PRO A 78 4.76 12.17 6.47
CA PRO A 78 5.23 11.29 5.42
C PRO A 78 4.26 11.41 4.26
N LYS A 79 4.77 11.34 3.04
CA LYS A 79 3.89 11.21 1.87
C LYS A 79 3.10 9.94 2.12
N THR A 80 1.84 10.07 2.51
CA THR A 80 0.91 8.96 2.43
C THR A 80 0.98 8.53 0.98
N ASN A 81 1.39 7.28 0.77
CA ASN A 81 1.19 6.68 -0.53
C ASN A 81 -0.32 6.77 -0.73
N LEU A 82 -0.76 7.80 -1.47
CA LEU A 82 -2.10 7.90 -2.03
C LEU A 82 -2.21 6.60 -2.80
N GLY A 83 -2.80 5.61 -2.13
CA GLY A 83 -2.78 4.24 -2.58
C GLY A 83 -3.24 4.23 -4.02
N GLY A 84 -2.66 3.32 -4.82
CA GLY A 84 -3.25 3.04 -6.13
C GLY A 84 -4.74 2.73 -5.99
N ARG A 85 -5.44 2.66 -7.14
CA ARG A 85 -6.87 2.37 -7.22
C ARG A 85 -7.29 1.37 -6.12
N PRO A 86 -8.30 1.70 -5.29
CA PRO A 86 -8.73 0.82 -4.21
C PRO A 86 -9.03 -0.57 -4.77
N SER A 87 -8.67 -1.60 -4.01
CA SER A 87 -8.89 -2.99 -4.39
C SER A 87 -10.37 -3.22 -4.70
N SER A 88 -10.66 -3.89 -5.82
CA SER A 88 -12.04 -4.26 -6.20
C SER A 88 -12.72 -5.14 -5.16
N ILE A 89 -11.95 -5.84 -4.33
CA ILE A 89 -12.45 -6.66 -3.22
C ILE A 89 -12.03 -5.97 -1.90
N PRO A 90 -12.98 -5.57 -1.05
CA PRO A 90 -12.71 -5.00 0.28
C PRO A 90 -11.95 -5.98 1.18
N GLY A 91 -11.12 -5.47 2.09
CA GLY A 91 -10.34 -6.29 3.03
C GLY A 91 -11.21 -7.24 3.87
N SER A 92 -12.36 -6.77 4.35
CA SER A 92 -13.31 -7.59 5.12
C SER A 92 -13.81 -8.82 4.37
N VAL A 93 -13.98 -8.72 3.05
CA VAL A 93 -14.41 -9.85 2.20
C VAL A 93 -13.26 -10.82 1.96
N ILE A 94 -12.02 -10.32 1.89
CA ILE A 94 -10.82 -11.15 1.78
C ILE A 94 -10.63 -12.01 3.03
N ASP A 95 -10.89 -11.45 4.22
CA ASP A 95 -10.77 -12.18 5.48
C ASP A 95 -11.81 -13.31 5.56
N LYS A 96 -13.07 -13.03 5.21
CA LYS A 96 -14.12 -14.07 5.12
C LYS A 96 -13.78 -15.14 4.09
N LEU A 97 -13.27 -14.75 2.92
CA LEU A 97 -12.84 -15.70 1.90
C LEU A 97 -11.71 -16.61 2.41
N LYS A 98 -10.79 -16.08 3.23
CA LYS A 98 -9.71 -16.85 3.83
C LYS A 98 -10.24 -17.89 4.83
N GLU A 99 -11.25 -17.55 5.62
CA GLU A 99 -11.92 -18.49 6.54
C GLU A 99 -12.62 -19.62 5.77
N GLU A 100 -13.39 -19.28 4.73
CA GLU A 100 -14.08 -20.27 3.89
C GLU A 100 -13.09 -21.23 3.18
N LEU A 101 -11.93 -20.72 2.74
CA LEU A 101 -10.88 -21.54 2.13
C LEU A 101 -10.19 -22.53 3.10
N GLN A 102 -10.31 -22.32 4.41
CA GLN A 102 -9.80 -23.24 5.43
C GLN A 102 -10.76 -24.40 5.72
N LYS A 103 -12.06 -24.23 5.46
CA LYS A 103 -13.07 -25.27 5.72
C LYS A 103 -12.85 -26.51 4.83
N PRO A 104 -13.22 -27.71 5.31
CA PRO A 104 -13.05 -28.96 4.56
C PRO A 104 -13.92 -29.01 3.29
N GLU A 105 -15.07 -28.34 3.29
CA GLU A 105 -16.00 -28.21 2.15
C GLU A 105 -15.62 -27.10 1.16
N GLY A 106 -14.46 -26.45 1.35
CA GLY A 106 -14.06 -25.25 0.62
C GLY A 106 -14.06 -25.37 -0.92
N PHE A 107 -13.81 -24.25 -1.59
CA PHE A 107 -14.01 -24.12 -3.03
C PHE A 107 -13.19 -25.11 -3.88
N GLN A 108 -13.87 -25.72 -4.87
CA GLN A 108 -13.32 -26.62 -5.87
C GLN A 108 -12.79 -25.85 -7.09
N SER A 109 -13.26 -24.63 -7.34
CA SER A 109 -12.74 -23.81 -8.45
C SER A 109 -12.69 -22.33 -8.13
N TYR A 110 -11.87 -21.58 -8.87
CA TYR A 110 -11.89 -20.12 -8.82
C TYR A 110 -13.21 -19.52 -9.36
N GLY A 111 -13.95 -20.27 -10.17
CA GLY A 111 -15.27 -19.87 -10.66
C GLY A 111 -16.33 -19.89 -9.56
N GLU A 112 -16.29 -20.88 -8.67
CA GLU A 112 -17.15 -20.93 -7.48
C GLU A 112 -16.88 -19.76 -6.54
N ILE A 113 -15.61 -19.38 -6.38
CA ILE A 113 -15.24 -18.20 -5.59
C ILE A 113 -15.82 -16.93 -6.23
N GLN A 114 -15.78 -16.82 -7.55
CA GLN A 114 -16.37 -15.69 -8.27
C GLN A 114 -17.90 -15.64 -8.05
N GLN A 115 -18.59 -16.78 -8.14
CA GLN A 115 -20.03 -16.87 -7.90
C GLN A 115 -20.38 -16.53 -6.45
N TRP A 116 -19.60 -17.03 -5.48
CA TRP A 116 -19.79 -16.73 -4.07
C TRP A 116 -19.60 -15.24 -3.75
N LEU A 117 -18.60 -14.59 -4.35
CA LEU A 117 -18.40 -13.14 -4.23
C LEU A 117 -19.58 -12.34 -4.80
N THR A 118 -20.15 -12.78 -5.92
CA THR A 118 -21.34 -12.15 -6.50
C THR A 118 -22.57 -12.40 -5.63
N SER A 119 -22.84 -13.64 -5.21
CA SER A 119 -24.07 -13.99 -4.48
C SER A 119 -24.11 -13.46 -3.05
N CYS A 120 -22.99 -13.46 -2.33
CA CYS A 120 -22.95 -13.06 -0.92
C CYS A 120 -22.64 -11.57 -0.70
N PHE A 121 -21.94 -10.93 -1.65
CA PHE A 121 -21.43 -9.56 -1.48
C PHE A 121 -21.76 -8.61 -2.65
N ASP A 122 -22.44 -9.09 -3.70
CA ASP A 122 -22.75 -8.35 -4.93
C ASP A 122 -21.49 -7.75 -5.60
N ILE A 123 -20.35 -8.43 -5.45
CA ILE A 123 -19.08 -7.98 -6.02
C ILE A 123 -18.81 -8.74 -7.31
N ASN A 124 -19.06 -8.08 -8.44
CA ASN A 124 -18.68 -8.62 -9.74
C ASN A 124 -17.19 -8.40 -10.01
N VAL A 125 -16.40 -9.45 -9.86
CA VAL A 125 -14.94 -9.43 -10.06
C VAL A 125 -14.56 -10.34 -11.23
N PRO A 126 -13.66 -9.91 -12.15
CA PRO A 126 -13.19 -10.80 -13.20
C PRO A 126 -12.37 -11.96 -12.62
N TYR A 127 -12.49 -13.13 -13.25
CA TYR A 127 -11.78 -14.36 -12.89
C TYR A 127 -10.27 -14.15 -12.62
N ARG A 128 -9.61 -13.34 -13.46
CA ARG A 128 -8.17 -13.03 -13.34
C ARG A 128 -7.83 -12.43 -11.96
N THR A 129 -8.67 -11.56 -11.45
CA THR A 129 -8.48 -10.91 -10.14
C THR A 129 -8.69 -11.91 -9.02
N VAL A 130 -9.70 -12.79 -9.12
CA VAL A 130 -9.95 -13.87 -8.16
C VAL A 130 -8.75 -14.83 -8.12
N HIS A 131 -8.28 -15.29 -9.29
CA HIS A 131 -7.11 -16.14 -9.40
C HIS A 131 -5.85 -15.47 -8.80
N GLN A 132 -5.58 -14.21 -9.15
CA GLN A 132 -4.43 -13.48 -8.61
C GLN A 132 -4.54 -13.30 -7.09
N LEU A 133 -5.74 -13.00 -6.57
CA LEU A 133 -5.97 -12.84 -5.14
C LEU A 133 -5.73 -14.15 -4.38
N VAL A 134 -6.37 -15.24 -4.82
CA VAL A 134 -6.30 -16.53 -4.14
C VAL A 134 -4.90 -17.14 -4.26
N ARG A 135 -4.29 -17.13 -5.45
CA ARG A 135 -2.97 -17.73 -5.70
C ARG A 135 -1.84 -16.90 -5.11
N SER A 136 -1.82 -15.59 -5.32
CA SER A 136 -0.67 -14.75 -4.96
C SER A 136 -0.77 -14.18 -3.54
N LYS A 137 -1.96 -13.71 -3.12
CA LYS A 137 -2.12 -13.09 -1.79
C LYS A 137 -2.46 -14.12 -0.71
N LEU A 138 -3.44 -14.99 -0.96
CA LEU A 138 -3.90 -15.97 0.03
C LEU A 138 -3.06 -17.27 0.03
N LYS A 139 -2.34 -17.56 -1.07
CA LYS A 139 -1.48 -18.74 -1.24
C LYS A 139 -2.16 -20.07 -0.85
N SER A 140 -3.48 -20.13 -0.97
CA SER A 140 -4.29 -21.29 -0.58
C SER A 140 -4.38 -22.31 -1.72
N LYS A 141 -4.40 -23.60 -1.38
CA LYS A 141 -4.67 -24.68 -2.35
C LYS A 141 -6.16 -24.95 -2.42
N LEU A 142 -6.71 -24.96 -3.64
CA LEU A 142 -8.09 -25.39 -3.88
C LEU A 142 -8.28 -26.85 -3.47
N LYS A 143 -9.47 -27.19 -3.00
CA LYS A 143 -9.81 -28.54 -2.52
C LYS A 143 -10.29 -29.41 -3.68
N VAL A 144 -9.42 -29.62 -4.67
CA VAL A 144 -9.73 -30.38 -5.89
C VAL A 144 -9.12 -31.77 -5.79
N PRO A 145 -9.87 -32.85 -6.15
CA PRO A 145 -9.27 -34.16 -6.32
C PRO A 145 -8.16 -34.11 -7.38
N ARG A 146 -7.11 -34.91 -7.21
CA ARG A 146 -6.01 -34.98 -8.18
C ARG A 146 -6.58 -35.31 -9.57
N PRO A 147 -6.23 -34.55 -10.62
CA PRO A 147 -6.65 -34.87 -11.99
C PRO A 147 -6.28 -36.31 -12.34
N GLN A 148 -7.25 -37.04 -12.87
CA GLN A 148 -7.06 -38.41 -13.33
C GLN A 148 -6.81 -38.40 -14.83
N HIS A 149 -5.88 -39.23 -15.30
CA HIS A 149 -5.56 -39.30 -16.71
C HIS A 149 -6.73 -39.93 -17.47
N ILE A 150 -7.13 -39.36 -18.62
CA ILE A 150 -8.33 -39.79 -19.36
C ILE A 150 -8.25 -41.26 -19.78
N LYS A 151 -7.04 -41.79 -20.06
CA LYS A 151 -6.81 -43.21 -20.40
C LYS A 151 -6.63 -44.12 -19.17
N GLN A 152 -6.89 -43.63 -17.97
CA GLN A 152 -6.72 -44.42 -16.75
C GLN A 152 -7.81 -45.51 -16.69
N ASN A 153 -7.41 -46.77 -16.79
CA ASN A 153 -8.33 -47.88 -16.67
C ASN A 153 -8.82 -47.99 -15.20
N VAL A 154 -10.13 -47.88 -15.00
CA VAL A 154 -10.78 -47.92 -13.69
C VAL A 154 -10.61 -49.31 -13.06
N GLU A 155 -10.76 -50.38 -13.84
CA GLU A 155 -10.65 -51.77 -13.37
C GLU A 155 -9.23 -52.11 -12.89
N SER A 156 -8.21 -51.69 -13.65
CA SER A 156 -6.80 -51.90 -13.25
C SER A 156 -6.46 -51.18 -11.95
N ARG A 157 -7.09 -50.04 -11.67
CA ARG A 157 -6.88 -49.27 -10.44
C ARG A 157 -7.59 -49.90 -9.24
N GLU A 158 -8.79 -50.44 -9.43
CA GLU A 158 -9.49 -51.18 -8.37
C GLU A 158 -8.79 -52.50 -8.04
N ASN A 159 -8.34 -53.24 -9.05
CA ASN A 159 -7.57 -54.46 -8.85
C ASN A 159 -6.24 -54.19 -8.13
N PHE A 160 -5.54 -53.10 -8.47
CA PHE A 160 -4.34 -52.69 -7.73
C PHE A 160 -4.64 -52.38 -6.26
N LYS A 161 -5.73 -51.64 -5.96
CA LYS A 161 -6.14 -51.35 -4.58
C LYS A 161 -6.48 -52.62 -3.78
N LYS A 162 -7.21 -53.56 -4.39
CA LYS A 162 -7.60 -54.84 -3.76
C LYS A 162 -6.40 -55.76 -3.51
N ASN A 163 -5.47 -55.86 -4.47
CA ASN A 163 -4.30 -56.72 -4.34
C ASN A 163 -3.22 -56.15 -3.41
N TYR A 164 -3.18 -54.82 -3.20
CA TYR A 164 -2.24 -54.20 -2.27
C TYR A 164 -2.59 -54.42 -0.78
N GLN A 165 -3.85 -54.75 -0.46
CA GLN A 165 -4.27 -55.07 0.92
C GLN A 165 -3.96 -56.52 1.33
N ASN A 166 -3.54 -57.38 0.40
CA ASN A 166 -3.23 -58.79 0.63
C ASN A 166 -1.71 -59.08 0.61
N LEU A 167 -0.88 -58.05 0.78
CA LEU A 167 0.57 -58.11 1.02
C LEU A 167 0.87 -57.54 2.41
#